data_AF-A0A7W1PP64-F1
#
_entry.id   AF-A0A7W1PP64-F1
#
_cell.length_a   1.000
_cell.length_b   1.000
_cell.length_c   1.000
_cell.angle_alpha   90.00
_cell.angle_beta   90.00
_cell.angle_gamma   90.00
#
_symmetry.space_group_name_H-M   'P 1'
#
loop_
_entity.id
_entity.type
_entity.pdbx_description
1 polymer ?
#
loop_
_entity_poly.entity_id
_entity_poly.type
_entity_poly.pdbx_seq_one_letter_code
_entity_poly.pdbx_strand_id
1 'polypeptide(L)'
;MAQAGKHGWVDIVHRETGKPIRRSKNFVPHDNVYALPTREGTRMLPGANGGSEWSPTAVHPELNLMYVLALHQPMLYKVRS
;
A
#
# COMPACT_ATOMS: atom_id res chain seq x y z
N MET A 1 -3.07 4.13 16.14
CA MET A 1 -1.90 4.19 15.23
C MET A 1 -2.39 4.12 13.81
N ALA A 2 -1.82 4.90 12.90
CA ALA A 2 -2.08 4.81 11.47
C ALA A 2 -0.80 4.40 10.76
N GLN A 3 -0.89 3.45 9.82
CA GLN A 3 0.25 2.91 9.12
C GLN A 3 -0.05 2.79 7.63
N ALA A 4 0.67 3.54 6.80
CA ALA A 4 0.64 3.37 5.35
C ALA A 4 1.60 2.23 4.98
N GLY A 5 1.05 1.14 4.44
CA GLY A 5 1.86 -0.04 4.09
C GLY A 5 2.11 -0.19 2.61
N LYS A 6 2.99 -1.14 2.27
CA LYS A 6 3.28 -1.54 0.88
C LYS A 6 2.03 -1.97 0.10
N HIS A 7 0.99 -2.40 0.80
CA HIS A 7 -0.29 -2.84 0.23
C HIS A 7 -1.18 -1.72 -0.30
N GLY A 8 -0.77 -0.44 -0.24
CA GLY A 8 -1.54 0.66 -0.86
C GLY A 8 -2.71 1.18 -0.03
N TRP A 9 -2.77 0.79 1.24
CA TRP A 9 -3.75 1.22 2.23
C TRP A 9 -3.11 1.82 3.47
N VAL A 10 -3.84 2.70 4.14
CA VAL A 10 -3.58 3.09 5.52
C VAL A 10 -4.45 2.25 6.44
N ASP A 11 -3.81 1.43 7.27
CA ASP A 11 -4.44 0.68 8.34
C ASP A 11 -4.44 1.50 9.64
N ILE A 12 -5.61 1.61 10.27
CA ILE A 12 -5.81 2.30 11.55
C ILE A 12 -6.15 1.26 12.60
N VAL A 13 -5.32 1.21 13.65
CA VAL A 13 -5.48 0.28 14.78
C VAL A 13 -5.53 1.02 16.11
N HIS A 14 -6.22 0.45 17.08
CA HIS A 14 -6.19 0.91 18.46
C HIS A 14 -4.78 0.72 19.01
N ARG A 15 -4.14 1.81 19.44
CA ARG A 15 -2.70 1.80 19.73
C ARG A 15 -2.32 0.90 20.91
N GLU A 16 -3.23 0.69 21.85
CA GLU A 16 -2.94 -0.09 23.08
C GLU A 16 -3.34 -1.56 22.95
N THR A 17 -4.34 -1.87 22.13
CA THR A 17 -4.95 -3.21 22.07
C THR A 17 -4.68 -3.90 20.74
N GLY A 18 -4.15 -3.19 19.74
CA GLY A 18 -3.94 -3.70 18.39
C GLY A 18 -5.22 -3.94 17.58
N LYS A 19 -6.40 -3.71 18.17
CA LYS A 19 -7.68 -3.98 17.48
C LYS A 19 -7.83 -3.09 16.24
N PRO A 20 -8.27 -3.64 15.08
CA PRO A 20 -8.48 -2.84 13.88
C PRO A 20 -9.62 -1.85 14.11
N ILE A 21 -9.42 -0.61 13.66
CA ILE A 21 -10.44 0.46 13.69
C ILE A 21 -10.99 0.67 12.29
N ARG A 22 -10.09 0.87 11.31
CA ARG A 22 -10.48 1.19 9.93
C ARG A 22 -9.32 0.92 8.97
N ARG A 23 -9.66 0.64 7.72
CA ARG A 23 -8.74 0.70 6.58
C ARG A 23 -9.18 1.81 5.64
N SER A 24 -8.24 2.58 5.09
CA SER A 24 -8.54 3.63 4.11
C SER A 24 -8.99 3.05 2.77
N LYS A 25 -9.49 3.91 1.88
CA LYS A 25 -9.48 3.61 0.44
C LYS A 25 -8.04 3.46 -0.06
N ASN A 26 -7.88 2.89 -1.26
CA ASN A 26 -6.57 2.78 -1.88
C ASN A 26 -6.00 4.19 -2.12
N PHE A 27 -4.78 4.45 -1.66
CA PHE A 27 -4.07 5.71 -1.97
C PHE A 27 -3.20 5.60 -3.22
N VAL A 28 -3.06 4.39 -3.77
CA VAL A 28 -2.49 4.08 -5.08
C VAL A 28 -3.47 3.13 -5.80
N PRO A 29 -3.57 3.12 -7.14
CA PRO A 29 -4.46 2.19 -7.81
C PRO A 29 -4.08 0.73 -7.52
N HIS A 30 -5.06 -0.17 -7.46
CA HIS A 30 -4.83 -1.60 -7.32
C HIS A 30 -5.17 -2.29 -8.64
N ASP A 31 -4.27 -3.15 -9.10
CA ASP A 31 -4.39 -3.94 -10.32
C ASP A 31 -3.73 -5.29 -10.06
N ASN A 32 -4.48 -6.38 -10.21
CA ASN A 32 -3.99 -7.76 -10.07
C ASN A 32 -3.23 -8.07 -8.77
N VAL A 33 -3.58 -7.43 -7.64
CA VAL A 33 -2.86 -7.54 -6.34
C VAL A 33 -2.79 -8.95 -5.75
N TYR A 34 -3.65 -9.86 -6.21
CA TYR A 34 -3.67 -11.27 -5.78
C TYR A 34 -3.52 -12.25 -6.96
N ALA A 35 -3.23 -11.73 -8.16
CA ALA A 35 -3.01 -12.59 -9.30
C ALA A 35 -1.67 -13.31 -9.16
N LEU A 36 -1.59 -14.53 -9.71
CA LEU A 36 -0.33 -15.25 -9.78
C LEU A 36 0.49 -14.75 -10.98
N PRO A 37 1.83 -14.69 -10.87
CA PRO A 37 2.69 -14.43 -12.02
C PRO A 37 2.60 -15.56 -13.06
N THR A 38 2.58 -15.22 -14.35
CA THR A 38 2.63 -16.18 -15.47
C THR A 38 4.00 -16.15 -16.17
N ARG A 39 4.24 -17.02 -17.16
CA ARG A 39 5.46 -16.97 -17.97
C ARG A 39 5.46 -15.74 -18.90
N GLU A 40 4.30 -15.39 -19.43
CA GLU A 40 4.06 -14.23 -20.29
C GLU A 40 4.22 -12.92 -19.50
N GLY A 41 3.82 -12.97 -18.23
CA GLY A 41 3.95 -11.92 -17.24
C GLY A 41 2.61 -11.37 -16.79
N THR A 42 2.50 -11.09 -15.50
CA THR A 42 1.32 -10.50 -14.88
C THR A 42 1.66 -9.08 -14.42
N ARG A 43 0.96 -8.09 -14.98
CA ARG A 43 1.10 -6.69 -14.56
C ARG A 43 0.39 -6.51 -13.22
N MET A 44 1.06 -5.98 -12.21
CA MET A 44 0.51 -5.77 -10.87
C MET A 44 0.79 -4.36 -10.36
N LEU A 45 -0.14 -3.84 -9.56
CA LEU A 45 0.00 -2.62 -8.79
C LEU A 45 -0.81 -2.78 -7.48
N PRO A 46 -0.25 -2.53 -6.28
CA PRO A 46 1.14 -2.16 -6.02
C PRO A 46 2.15 -3.20 -6.53
N GLY A 47 3.31 -2.73 -7.00
CA GLY A 47 4.44 -3.58 -7.39
C GLY A 47 5.20 -4.10 -6.16
N ALA A 48 6.39 -4.67 -6.37
CA ALA A 48 7.22 -5.25 -5.30
C ALA A 48 7.63 -4.19 -4.28
N ASN A 49 7.80 -2.97 -4.77
CA ASN A 49 8.11 -1.82 -3.94
C ASN A 49 6.89 -1.37 -3.10
N GLY A 50 5.68 -1.80 -3.47
CA GLY A 50 4.45 -1.43 -2.80
C GLY A 50 3.95 -0.04 -3.18
N GLY A 51 2.86 0.37 -2.53
CA GLY A 51 2.23 1.68 -2.72
C GLY A 51 2.89 2.78 -1.89
N SER A 52 3.67 2.42 -0.87
CA SER A 52 4.51 3.30 -0.08
C SER A 52 5.73 2.50 0.32
N GLU A 53 6.89 3.13 0.21
CA GLU A 53 8.18 2.54 0.56
C GLU A 53 8.65 3.03 1.93
N TRP A 54 9.96 3.15 2.11
CA TRP A 54 10.66 3.57 3.33
C TRP A 54 10.36 5.01 3.80
N SER A 55 9.74 5.83 2.95
CA SER A 55 9.44 7.22 3.30
C SER A 55 8.40 7.29 4.43
N PRO A 56 8.68 8.03 5.52
CA PRO A 56 7.72 8.19 6.60
C PRO A 56 6.51 9.01 6.16
N THR A 57 5.38 8.79 6.82
CA THR A 57 4.17 9.58 6.66
C THR A 57 4.22 10.84 7.53
N ALA A 58 3.63 11.94 7.05
CA ALA A 58 3.51 13.17 7.83
C ALA A 58 2.06 13.41 8.29
N VAL A 59 1.87 14.12 9.39
CA VAL A 59 0.54 14.46 9.93
C VAL A 59 0.45 15.96 10.14
N HIS A 60 -0.66 16.56 9.72
CA HIS A 60 -1.02 17.94 10.03
C HIS A 60 -2.24 17.95 10.97
N PRO A 61 -2.04 18.15 12.29
CA PRO A 61 -3.10 17.98 13.28
C PRO A 61 -4.29 18.92 13.10
N GLU A 62 -4.04 20.19 12.76
CA GLU A 62 -5.11 21.21 12.64
C GLU A 62 -6.07 20.93 11.48
N LEU A 63 -5.56 20.37 10.38
CA LEU A 63 -6.36 19.97 9.22
C LEU A 63 -6.91 18.54 9.35
N ASN A 64 -6.48 17.80 10.39
CA ASN A 64 -6.75 16.37 10.56
C ASN A 64 -6.38 15.54 9.32
N LEU A 65 -5.25 15.87 8.70
CA LEU A 65 -4.74 15.22 7.49
C LEU A 65 -3.47 14.43 7.76
N MET A 66 -3.36 13.32 7.04
CA MET A 66 -2.16 12.49 6.97
C MET A 66 -1.70 12.44 5.51
N TYR A 67 -0.40 12.65 5.30
CA TYR A 67 0.23 12.67 3.98
C TYR A 67 1.10 11.42 3.82
N VAL A 68 0.91 10.73 2.70
CA VAL A 68 1.64 9.52 2.31
C VAL A 68 2.38 9.83 1.01
N LEU A 69 3.68 9.56 0.97
CA LEU A 69 4.44 9.59 -0.27
C LEU A 69 4.16 8.31 -1.05
N ALA A 70 3.08 8.33 -1.83
CA ALA A 70 2.61 7.19 -2.60
C ALA A 70 3.53 6.90 -3.80
N LEU A 71 3.75 5.62 -4.07
CA LEU A 71 4.55 5.10 -5.15
C LEU A 71 3.63 4.44 -6.21
N HIS A 72 3.35 5.18 -7.28
CA HIS A 72 2.67 4.62 -8.45
C HIS A 72 3.71 3.97 -9.39
N GLN A 73 4.10 2.74 -9.08
CA GLN A 73 5.09 1.99 -9.85
C GLN A 73 4.57 0.59 -10.19
N PRO A 74 3.86 0.43 -11.34
CA PRO A 74 3.38 -0.87 -11.77
C PRO A 74 4.53 -1.76 -12.21
N MET A 75 4.43 -3.06 -11.95
CA MET A 75 5.49 -4.01 -12.26
C MET A 75 4.94 -5.23 -12.99
N LEU A 76 5.78 -5.84 -13.83
CA LEU A 76 5.47 -7.07 -14.55
C LEU A 76 6.21 -8.23 -13.89
N TYR A 77 5.46 -9.15 -13.27
CA TYR A 77 6.03 -10.33 -12.64
C TYR A 77 5.98 -11.52 -13.57
N LYS A 78 7.10 -12.26 -13.68
CA LYS A 78 7.23 -13.47 -14.50
C LYS A 78 7.75 -14.64 -13.68
N VAL A 79 7.17 -15.82 -13.85
CA VAL A 79 7.79 -17.07 -13.37
C VAL A 79 8.75 -17.63 -14.41
N ARG A 80 9.88 -18.17 -13.96
CA ARG A 80 10.84 -18.94 -14.77
C ARG A 80 11.17 -20.25 -14.05
N SER A 81 11.35 -21.33 -14.81
CA SER A 81 11.80 -22.64 -14.32
C SER A 81 13.32 -22.75 -14.34
#